data_AF-A0A840SNS0-F1
#
_entry.id   AF-A0A840SNS0-F1
#
_cell.length_a   1.000
_cell.length_b   1.000
_cell.length_c   1.000
_cell.angle_alpha   90.00
_cell.angle_beta   90.00
_cell.angle_gamma   90.00
#
_symmetry.space_group_name_H-M   'P 1'
#
loop_
_entity.id
_entity.type
_entity.pdbx_description
1 polymer ?
#
loop_
_entity_poly.entity_id
_entity_poly.type
_entity_poly.pdbx_seq_one_letter_code
_entity_poly.pdbx_strand_id
1 'polypeptide(L)'
;MRRRRESLGISQGRLGRHLGLTFSLIQKYEKGTNRIGAGRLYQIAGFLGVAPSHFFEGLDGQDGRGAPEPGMSRDDMQVLADAFNGILDGETRASVLALVRQLASDSESPRR
;
A
#
# COMPACT_ATOMS: atom_id res chain seq x y z
N MET A 1 -2.39 -1.27 -13.98
CA MET A 1 -2.66 -2.28 -15.06
C MET A 1 -3.76 -1.83 -16.01
N ARG A 2 -5.03 -1.79 -15.58
CA ARG A 2 -6.20 -1.51 -16.44
C ARG A 2 -6.04 -0.29 -17.35
N ARG A 3 -5.68 0.87 -16.77
CA ARG A 3 -5.46 2.13 -17.50
C ARG A 3 -4.49 1.97 -18.69
N ARG A 4 -3.37 1.29 -18.47
CA ARG A 4 -2.37 1.03 -19.52
C ARG A 4 -2.86 0.05 -20.58
N ARG A 5 -3.60 -0.98 -20.19
CA ARG A 5 -4.21 -1.92 -21.15
C ARG A 5 -5.22 -1.19 -22.06
N GLU A 6 -6.07 -0.36 -21.46
CA GLU A 6 -7.10 0.42 -22.18
C GLU A 6 -6.47 1.45 -23.12
N SER A 7 -5.41 2.15 -22.71
CA SER A 7 -4.70 3.10 -23.58
C SER A 7 -4.08 2.45 -24.82
N LEU A 8 -3.80 1.13 -24.76
CA LEU A 8 -3.26 0.35 -25.87
C LEU A 8 -4.35 -0.34 -26.71
N GLY A 9 -5.64 -0.14 -26.39
CA GLY A 9 -6.75 -0.81 -27.07
C GLY A 9 -6.74 -2.34 -26.92
N ILE A 10 -6.04 -2.86 -25.90
CA ILE A 10 -5.90 -4.30 -25.67
C ILE A 10 -7.13 -4.80 -24.90
N SER A 11 -7.81 -5.84 -25.36
CA SER A 11 -8.90 -6.45 -24.58
C SER A 11 -8.36 -7.36 -23.46
N GLN A 12 -9.13 -7.54 -22.38
CA GLN A 12 -8.78 -8.48 -21.30
C GLN A 12 -8.59 -9.91 -21.82
N GLY A 13 -9.40 -10.32 -22.80
CA GLY A 13 -9.26 -11.63 -23.45
C GLY A 13 -7.98 -11.78 -24.26
N ARG A 14 -7.51 -10.70 -24.93
CA ARG A 14 -6.22 -10.70 -25.65
C ARG A 14 -5.06 -10.87 -24.68
N LEU A 15 -5.08 -10.14 -23.56
CA LEU A 15 -4.08 -10.28 -22.50
C LEU A 15 -4.11 -11.67 -21.86
N GLY A 16 -5.30 -12.18 -21.55
CA GLY A 16 -5.49 -13.51 -20.97
C GLY A 16 -4.90 -14.60 -21.86
N ARG A 17 -5.22 -14.59 -23.17
CA ARG A 17 -4.66 -15.54 -24.14
C ARG A 17 -3.13 -15.51 -24.20
N HIS A 18 -2.53 -14.31 -24.18
CA HIS A 18 -1.07 -14.19 -24.21
C HIS A 18 -0.41 -14.78 -22.95
N LEU A 19 -1.07 -14.67 -21.80
CA LEU A 19 -0.54 -15.15 -20.51
C LEU A 19 -0.97 -16.59 -20.17
N GLY A 20 -1.78 -17.24 -21.01
CA GLY A 20 -2.41 -18.53 -20.70
C GLY A 20 -3.38 -18.44 -19.52
N LEU A 21 -4.04 -17.29 -19.34
CA LEU A 21 -4.96 -17.01 -18.24
C LEU A 21 -6.39 -16.82 -18.75
N THR A 22 -7.36 -17.20 -17.92
CA THR A 22 -8.77 -16.98 -18.22
C THR A 22 -9.15 -15.51 -18.15
N PHE A 23 -10.19 -15.12 -18.90
CA PHE A 23 -10.76 -13.76 -18.84
C PHE A 23 -11.12 -13.35 -17.40
N SER A 24 -11.74 -14.26 -16.65
CA SER A 24 -12.11 -14.01 -15.25
C SER A 24 -10.90 -13.69 -14.37
N LEU A 25 -9.76 -14.36 -14.58
CA LEU A 25 -8.56 -14.10 -13.80
C LEU A 25 -7.95 -12.72 -14.11
N ILE A 26 -7.91 -12.33 -15.39
CA ILE A 26 -7.50 -10.97 -15.79
C ILE A 26 -8.41 -9.92 -15.15
N GLN A 27 -9.73 -10.17 -15.12
CA GLN A 27 -10.68 -9.28 -14.46
C GLN A 27 -10.40 -9.17 -12.94
N LYS A 28 -10.09 -10.28 -12.27
CA LYS A 28 -9.72 -10.28 -10.83
C LYS A 28 -8.40 -9.55 -10.57
N TYR A 29 -7.42 -9.67 -11.46
CA TYR A 29 -6.18 -8.89 -11.41
C TYR A 29 -6.44 -7.38 -11.56
N GLU A 30 -7.26 -6.99 -12.53
CA GLU A 30 -7.60 -5.57 -12.73
C GLU A 30 -8.44 -4.96 -11.60
N LYS A 31 -9.26 -5.78 -10.94
CA LYS A 31 -10.04 -5.39 -9.75
C LYS A 31 -9.24 -5.46 -8.45
N GLY A 32 -8.02 -6.00 -8.46
CA GLY A 32 -7.20 -6.19 -7.27
C GLY A 32 -7.71 -7.28 -6.31
N THR A 33 -8.72 -8.06 -6.68
CA THR A 33 -9.25 -9.14 -5.83
C THR A 33 -8.37 -10.39 -5.82
N ASN A 34 -7.52 -10.55 -6.85
CA ASN A 34 -6.44 -11.53 -6.85
C ASN A 34 -5.08 -10.84 -6.88
N ARG A 35 -4.18 -11.26 -5.98
CA ARG A 35 -2.78 -10.86 -6.01
C ARG A 35 -2.09 -11.41 -7.27
N ILE A 36 -1.16 -10.62 -7.79
CA ILE A 36 -0.34 -10.98 -8.94
C ILE A 36 1.06 -11.30 -8.40
N GLY A 37 1.54 -12.52 -8.64
CA GLY A 37 2.92 -12.88 -8.29
C GLY A 37 3.93 -12.10 -9.14
N ALA A 38 5.12 -11.81 -8.60
CA ALA A 38 6.13 -10.97 -9.26
C ALA A 38 6.50 -11.43 -10.68
N GLY A 39 6.70 -12.74 -10.90
CA GLY A 39 6.98 -13.28 -12.23
C GLY A 39 5.85 -13.03 -13.24
N ARG A 40 4.59 -13.09 -12.79
CA ARG A 40 3.44 -12.78 -13.64
C ARG A 40 3.33 -11.29 -13.94
N LEU A 41 3.61 -10.45 -12.94
CA LEU A 41 3.64 -9.00 -13.10
C LEU A 41 4.69 -8.59 -14.14
N TYR A 42 5.86 -9.24 -14.12
CA TYR A 42 6.93 -9.04 -15.10
C TYR A 42 6.47 -9.36 -16.53
N GLN A 43 5.78 -10.50 -16.73
CA GLN A 43 5.21 -10.84 -18.04
C GLN A 43 4.15 -9.83 -18.51
N ILE A 44 3.30 -9.37 -17.59
CA ILE A 44 2.28 -8.34 -17.88
C ILE A 44 2.94 -7.02 -18.29
N ALA A 45 4.00 -6.60 -17.57
CA ALA A 45 4.78 -5.41 -17.90
C ALA A 45 5.37 -5.49 -19.32
N GLY A 46 6.01 -6.61 -19.65
CA GLY A 46 6.56 -6.85 -20.98
C GLY A 46 5.50 -6.76 -22.07
N PHE A 47 4.34 -7.39 -21.87
CA PHE A 47 3.25 -7.34 -22.84
C PHE A 47 2.63 -5.95 -23.01
N LEU A 48 2.57 -5.16 -21.93
CA LEU A 48 2.03 -3.80 -21.94
C LEU A 48 3.07 -2.72 -22.31
N GLY A 49 4.31 -3.12 -22.62
CA GLY A 49 5.40 -2.21 -23.02
C GLY A 49 5.71 -1.17 -21.95
N VAL A 50 5.76 -1.58 -20.68
CA VAL A 50 6.10 -0.72 -19.53
C VAL A 50 7.09 -1.44 -18.62
N ALA A 51 7.84 -0.67 -17.82
CA ALA A 51 8.65 -1.25 -16.75
C ALA A 51 7.75 -1.83 -15.64
N PRO A 52 8.16 -2.88 -14.90
CA PRO A 52 7.39 -3.40 -13.77
C PRO A 52 7.07 -2.34 -12.71
N SER A 53 7.94 -1.35 -12.52
CA SER A 53 7.75 -0.21 -11.63
C SER A 53 6.50 0.60 -11.93
N HIS A 54 6.03 0.62 -13.18
CA HIS A 54 4.82 1.33 -13.59
C HIS A 54 3.58 0.92 -12.81
N PHE A 55 3.51 -0.33 -12.33
CA PHE A 55 2.37 -0.80 -11.53
C PHE A 55 2.41 -0.34 -10.08
N PHE A 56 3.54 0.24 -9.64
CA PHE A 56 3.75 0.75 -8.30
C PHE A 56 3.83 2.27 -8.24
N GLU A 57 3.77 2.97 -9.39
CA GLU A 57 3.71 4.44 -9.44
C GLU A 57 2.53 4.96 -8.60
N GLY A 58 2.82 5.83 -7.63
CA GLY A 58 1.82 6.37 -6.71
C GLY A 58 1.52 5.47 -5.50
N LEU A 59 2.25 4.36 -5.34
CA LEU A 59 2.38 3.64 -4.08
C LEU A 59 3.57 4.16 -3.25
N ASP A 60 4.30 5.14 -3.76
CA ASP A 60 5.42 5.82 -3.12
C ASP A 60 4.89 6.60 -1.89
N GLY A 61 4.91 5.94 -0.73
CA GLY A 61 4.26 6.41 0.51
C GLY A 61 3.50 5.30 1.26
N GLN A 62 3.30 4.14 0.62
CA GLN A 62 2.86 2.91 1.26
C GLN A 62 4.09 2.03 1.53
N ASP A 63 4.95 2.50 2.44
CA ASP A 63 5.91 1.60 3.08
C ASP A 63 5.11 0.40 3.62
N GLY A 64 5.57 -0.81 3.33
CA GLY A 64 4.88 -2.08 3.62
C GLY A 64 4.71 -2.40 5.11
N ARG A 65 4.25 -1.44 5.91
CA ARG A 65 3.82 -1.58 7.30
C ARG A 65 2.32 -1.35 7.38
N GLY A 66 1.57 -2.45 7.25
CA GLY A 66 0.14 -2.51 7.60
C GLY A 66 -0.79 -1.75 6.66
N ALA A 67 -2.03 -2.20 6.56
CA ALA A 67 -3.08 -1.36 6.00
C ALA A 67 -3.16 -0.04 6.80
N PRO A 68 -3.57 1.08 6.19
CA PRO A 68 -3.96 2.25 6.98
C PRO A 68 -5.13 1.82 7.86
N GLU A 69 -4.87 1.68 9.17
CA GLU A 69 -5.92 1.56 10.18
C GLU A 69 -6.87 2.76 10.00
N PRO A 70 -8.19 2.55 9.83
CA PRO A 70 -9.13 3.65 9.66
C PRO A 70 -9.22 4.44 10.97
N GLY A 71 -8.53 5.58 11.04
CA GLY A 71 -8.64 6.47 12.20
C GLY A 71 -7.56 7.53 12.36
N MET A 72 -6.41 7.42 11.68
CA MET A 72 -5.35 8.42 11.79
C MET A 72 -5.39 9.36 10.59
N SER A 73 -5.92 10.59 10.78
CA SER A 73 -5.79 11.60 9.73
C SER A 73 -4.31 11.89 9.52
N ARG A 74 -3.91 12.12 8.26
CA ARG A 74 -2.54 12.56 7.93
C ARG A 74 -2.19 13.86 8.68
N ASP A 75 -3.20 14.65 9.00
CA ASP A 75 -3.08 15.88 9.78
C ASP A 75 -2.73 15.60 11.26
N ASP A 76 -3.28 14.53 11.85
CA ASP A 76 -3.01 14.17 13.25
C ASP A 76 -1.56 13.75 13.45
N MET A 77 -0.99 12.99 12.49
CA MET A 77 0.42 12.61 12.51
C MET A 77 1.35 13.83 12.42
N GLN A 78 0.99 14.81 11.60
CA GLN A 78 1.80 16.02 11.42
C GLN A 78 1.80 16.86 12.71
N VAL A 79 0.63 17.06 13.32
CA VAL A 79 0.50 17.80 14.59
C VAL A 79 1.29 17.11 15.71
N LEU A 80 1.23 15.78 15.80
CA LEU A 80 1.99 15.02 16.80
C LEU A 80 3.50 15.15 16.59
N ALA A 81 3.98 15.07 15.35
CA ALA A 81 5.39 15.22 15.03
C ALA A 81 5.92 16.62 15.38
N ASP A 82 5.16 17.67 15.03
CA ASP A 82 5.54 19.05 15.30
C ASP A 82 5.55 19.34 16.81
N ALA A 83 4.52 18.90 17.54
CA ALA A 83 4.45 19.04 19.00
C ALA A 83 5.59 18.31 19.70
N PHE A 84 5.93 17.09 19.28
CA PHE A 84 7.02 16.31 19.87
C PHE A 84 8.40 16.92 19.58
N ASN A 85 8.62 17.44 18.37
CA ASN A 85 9.86 18.12 18.00
C ASN A 85 10.07 19.44 18.77
N GLY A 86 8.98 20.12 19.17
CA GLY A 86 9.03 21.31 20.01
C GLY A 86 9.50 21.05 21.46
N ILE A 87 9.55 19.79 21.90
CA ILE A 87 10.09 19.41 23.20
C ILE A 87 11.62 19.39 23.11
N LEU A 88 12.26 20.47 23.54
CA LEU A 88 13.73 20.61 23.51
C LEU A 88 14.43 19.82 24.61
N ASP A 89 13.74 19.57 25.73
CA ASP A 89 14.26 18.82 26.86
C ASP A 89 14.19 17.30 26.62
N GLY A 90 15.34 16.63 26.77
CA GLY A 90 15.47 15.19 26.49
C GLY A 90 14.75 14.30 27.50
N GLU A 91 14.69 14.72 28.76
CA GLU A 91 14.02 13.97 29.84
C GLU A 91 12.50 14.01 29.70
N THR A 92 11.95 15.19 29.38
CA THR A 92 10.54 15.39 29.04
C THR A 92 10.16 14.55 27.81
N ARG A 93 11.02 14.54 26.78
CA ARG A 93 10.80 13.72 25.58
C ARG A 93 10.74 12.22 25.90
N ALA A 94 11.64 11.74 26.75
CA ALA A 94 11.64 10.35 27.20
C ALA A 94 10.37 10.00 28.01
N SER A 95 9.91 10.91 28.86
CA SER A 95 8.68 10.75 29.66
C SER A 95 7.42 10.68 28.78
N VAL A 96 7.32 11.54 27.76
CA VAL A 96 6.23 11.51 26.78
C VAL A 96 6.23 10.18 26.00
N LEU A 97 7.40 9.72 25.55
CA LEU A 97 7.51 8.43 24.87
C LEU A 97 7.10 7.26 25.77
N ALA A 98 7.45 7.29 27.05
CA ALA A 98 7.07 6.27 28.01
C ALA A 98 5.54 6.21 28.18
N LEU A 99 4.89 7.37 28.30
CA LEU A 99 3.43 7.47 28.40
C LEU A 99 2.72 6.95 27.14
N VAL A 100 3.18 7.35 25.95
CA VAL A 100 2.58 6.90 24.67
C VAL A 100 2.71 5.38 24.52
N ARG A 101 3.86 4.81 24.89
CA ARG A 101 4.06 3.35 24.87
C ARG A 101 3.12 2.64 25.84
N GLN A 102 2.92 3.18 27.04
CA GLN A 102 2.01 2.61 28.03
C GLN A 102 0.55 2.63 27.57
N LEU A 103 0.09 3.76 27.00
CA LEU A 103 -1.27 3.89 26.46
C LEU A 103 -1.51 2.94 25.27
N ALA A 104 -0.50 2.72 24.43
CA ALA A 104 -0.58 1.77 23.33
C ALA A 104 -0.69 0.32 23.84
N SER A 105 0.10 -0.06 24.86
CA SER A 105 0.04 -1.41 25.45
C SER A 105 -1.27 -1.69 26.20
N ASP A 106 -1.87 -0.70 26.87
CA ASP A 106 -3.15 -0.87 27.56
C ASP A 106 -4.32 -1.07 26.57
N SER A 107 -4.17 -0.56 25.34
CA SER A 107 -5.16 -0.72 24.27
C SER A 107 -5.14 -2.12 23.63
N GLU A 108 -4.03 -2.87 23.77
CA GLU A 108 -3.86 -4.24 23.27
C GLU A 108 -4.30 -5.33 24.27
N SER A 109 -4.76 -4.97 25.47
CA SER A 109 -5.22 -5.95 26.46
C SER A 109 -6.62 -6.48 26.05
N PRO A 110 -6.77 -7.77 25.66
CA PRO A 110 -8.07 -8.30 25.27
C PRO A 110 -9.01 -8.27 26.48
N ARG A 111 -10.23 -7.76 26.30
CA ARG A 111 -11.31 -8.04 27.24
C ARG A 111 -11.44 -9.56 27.40
N ARG A 112 -11.50 -9.98 28.66
CA ARG A 112 -11.71 -11.34 29.16
C ARG A 112 -12.71 -12.18 28.36
#